data_AF-A0A2W0BGF1-F1
#
_entry.id   AF-A0A2W0BGF1-F1
#
_cell.length_a   1.000
_cell.length_b   1.000
_cell.length_c   1.000
_cell.angle_alpha   90.00
_cell.angle_beta   90.00
_cell.angle_gamma   90.00
#
_symmetry.space_group_name_H-M   'P 1'
#
loop_
_entity.id
_entity.type
_entity.pdbx_description
1 polymer ?
#
loop_
_entity_poly.entity_id
_entity_poly.type
_entity_poly.pdbx_seq_one_letter_code
_entity_poly.pdbx_strand_id
1 'polypeptide(L)' 'MNLHGALVRIAAPLKLGDGITLNVHSSGRSANARVVFADYEAQQFGIELDSPENIWGMADPPADWMNSES' A
#
# COMPACT_ATOMS: atom_id res chain seq x y z
N MET A 1 3.83 -6.64 -0.62
CA MET A 1 2.92 -5.87 0.27
C MET A 1 3.35 -6.16 1.70
N ASN A 2 3.25 -5.20 2.59
CA ASN A 2 3.45 -5.34 4.03
C ASN A 2 2.34 -4.56 4.78
N LEU A 3 2.36 -4.53 6.12
CA LEU A 3 1.38 -3.79 6.92
C LEU A 3 1.33 -2.29 6.58
N HIS A 4 2.45 -1.74 6.12
CA HIS A 4 2.62 -0.31 5.86
C HIS A 4 2.33 0.08 4.41
N GLY A 5 2.21 -0.88 3.47
CA GLY A 5 2.10 -0.51 2.07
C GLY A 5 2.46 -1.61 1.08
N ALA A 6 2.70 -1.20 -0.16
CA ALA A 6 3.01 -2.12 -1.25
C ALA A 6 3.81 -1.45 -2.37
N LEU A 7 4.42 -2.27 -3.21
CA LEU A 7 4.84 -1.87 -4.54
C LEU A 7 3.75 -2.29 -5.52
N VAL A 8 3.22 -1.35 -6.29
CA VAL A 8 2.16 -1.60 -7.28
C VAL A 8 2.63 -1.23 -8.67
N ARG A 9 2.05 -1.87 -9.69
CA ARG A 9 2.23 -1.49 -11.09
C ARG A 9 0.91 -0.96 -11.63
N ILE A 10 0.90 0.29 -12.07
CA ILE A 10 -0.31 0.99 -12.51
C ILE A 10 0.03 1.88 -13.72
N ALA A 11 -0.79 1.82 -14.77
CA ALA A 11 -0.70 2.70 -15.92
C ALA A 11 -1.53 3.98 -15.73
N ALA A 12 -1.32 4.67 -14.60
CA ALA A 12 -1.96 5.95 -14.29
C ALA A 12 -0.87 7.01 -14.00
N PRO A 13 -1.16 8.30 -14.24
CA PRO A 13 -0.16 9.37 -14.10
C PRO A 13 0.03 9.78 -12.63
N LEU A 14 0.34 8.82 -11.76
CA LEU A 14 0.66 9.06 -10.35
C LEU A 14 1.99 9.81 -10.23
N LYS A 15 2.09 10.71 -9.27
CA LYS A 15 3.32 11.45 -8.94
C LYS A 15 3.75 11.14 -7.52
N LEU A 16 5.05 11.30 -7.27
CA LEU A 16 5.58 11.29 -5.90
C LEU A 16 4.83 12.30 -5.03
N GLY A 17 4.40 11.82 -3.87
CA GLY A 17 3.69 12.60 -2.89
C GLY A 17 2.18 12.71 -3.11
N ASP A 18 1.63 12.17 -4.20
CA ASP A 18 0.17 12.13 -4.41
C ASP A 18 -0.50 11.34 -3.29
N GLY A 19 -1.55 11.92 -2.72
CA GLY A 19 -2.47 11.22 -1.84
C GLY A 19 -3.46 10.42 -2.67
N ILE A 20 -3.64 9.14 -2.34
CA ILE A 20 -4.51 8.21 -3.05
C ILE A 20 -5.39 7.43 -2.05
N THR A 21 -6.52 6.93 -2.53
CA THR A 21 -7.28 5.90 -1.81
C THR A 21 -7.01 4.56 -2.49
N LEU A 22 -6.46 3.61 -1.72
CA LEU A 22 -6.22 2.26 -2.19
C LEU A 22 -7.42 1.38 -1.86
N ASN A 23 -8.08 0.85 -2.88
CA ASN A 23 -9.19 -0.09 -2.75
C ASN A 23 -8.72 -1.51 -3.08
N VAL A 24 -8.80 -2.43 -2.12
CA VAL A 24 -8.39 -3.83 -2.28
C VAL A 24 -9.63 -4.67 -2.56
N HIS A 25 -9.85 -5.02 -3.84
CA HIS A 25 -11.05 -5.74 -4.27
C HIS A 25 -11.21 -7.13 -3.61
N SER A 26 -10.12 -7.85 -3.32
CA SER A 26 -10.17 -9.19 -2.74
C SER A 26 -10.65 -9.21 -1.30
N SER A 27 -10.38 -8.15 -0.53
CA SER A 27 -10.81 -8.01 0.87
C SER A 27 -12.03 -7.11 1.04
N GLY A 28 -12.38 -6.33 0.01
CA GLY A 28 -13.39 -5.28 0.08
C GLY A 28 -13.00 -4.09 0.96
N ARG A 29 -11.73 -3.99 1.37
CA ARG A 29 -11.22 -2.93 2.26
C ARG A 29 -10.58 -1.80 1.47
N SER A 30 -10.48 -0.64 2.11
CA SER A 30 -9.83 0.54 1.56
C SER A 30 -9.05 1.29 2.62
N ALA A 31 -7.96 1.95 2.23
CA ALA A 31 -7.25 2.90 3.09
C ALA A 31 -6.69 4.08 2.29
N ASN A 32 -6.44 5.18 3.00
CA ASN A 32 -5.69 6.30 2.45
C ASN A 32 -4.20 5.97 2.45
N ALA A 33 -3.51 6.45 1.43
CA ALA A 33 -2.12 6.18 1.19
C ALA A 33 -1.46 7.32 0.42
N ARG A 34 -0.14 7.26 0.33
CA ARG A 34 0.67 8.22 -0.42
C ARG A 34 1.68 7.50 -1.30
N VAL A 35 1.95 8.07 -2.47
CA VAL A 35 3.04 7.60 -3.35
C VAL A 35 4.38 8.07 -2.78
N VAL A 36 5.23 7.13 -2.36
CA VAL A 36 6.55 7.38 -1.74
C VAL A 36 7.73 6.98 -2.64
N PHE A 37 7.47 6.22 -3.70
CA PHE A 37 8.43 5.85 -4.73
C PHE A 37 7.77 5.84 -6.10
N ALA A 38 8.49 6.25 -7.15
CA ALA A 38 8.01 6.20 -8.53
C ALA A 38 9.13 5.82 -9.51
N ASP A 39 8.90 4.76 -10.26
CA ASP A 39 9.61 4.41 -11.49
C ASP A 39 8.63 4.52 -12.65
N TYR A 40 8.75 5.60 -13.41
CA TYR A 40 7.84 5.92 -14.51
C TYR A 40 8.07 5.04 -15.74
N GLU A 41 9.28 4.52 -15.94
CA GLU A 41 9.58 3.63 -17.06
C GLU A 41 8.97 2.24 -16.83
N ALA A 42 9.13 1.71 -15.60
CA ALA A 42 8.57 0.43 -15.21
C ALA A 42 7.08 0.50 -14.80
N GLN A 43 6.53 1.71 -14.72
CA GLN A 43 5.19 2.01 -14.17
C GLN A 43 5.00 1.43 -12.77
N GLN A 44 6.06 1.45 -11.94
CA GLN A 44 6.07 0.91 -10.59
C GLN A 44 6.06 2.02 -9.56
N PHE A 45 5.18 1.89 -8.58
CA PHE A 45 4.97 2.91 -7.56
C PHE A 45 4.96 2.28 -6.18
N GLY A 46 5.77 2.81 -5.28
CA GLY A 46 5.71 2.46 -3.87
C GLY A 46 4.62 3.30 -3.22
N ILE A 47 3.70 2.63 -2.55
CA ILE A 47 2.61 3.26 -1.81
C ILE A 47 2.76 2.93 -0.33
N GLU A 48 2.65 3.96 0.49
CA GLU A 48 2.66 3.87 1.95
C GLU A 48 1.27 4.25 2.47
N LEU A 49 0.70 3.41 3.34
CA LEU A 49 -0.58 3.67 3.99
C LEU A 49 -0.39 4.75 5.06
N ASP A 50 -1.37 5.64 5.20
CA ASP A 50 -1.36 6.66 6.25
C ASP A 50 -1.39 6.04 7.65
N SER A 51 -1.92 4.82 7.78
CA SER A 51 -1.91 4.02 9.00
C SER A 51 -1.61 2.55 8.67
N PRO A 52 -0.70 1.89 9.41
CA PRO A 52 -0.39 0.49 9.19
C PRO A 52 -1.62 -0.39 9.45
N GLU A 53 -2.07 -1.15 8.44
CA GLU A 53 -3.31 -1.93 8.52
C GLU A 53 -3.29 -3.11 7.54
N ASN A 54 -3.84 -4.26 7.94
CA ASN A 54 -4.00 -5.43 7.07
C ASN A 54 -5.21 -5.29 6.11
N ILE A 55 -5.21 -4.23 5.30
CA ILE A 55 -6.22 -4.02 4.25
C ILE A 55 -6.19 -5.11 3.18
N TRP A 56 -5.09 -5.87 3.10
CA TRP A 56 -4.87 -6.95 2.15
C TRP A 56 -5.77 -8.17 2.42
N GLY A 57 -6.32 -8.28 3.64
CA GLY A 57 -7.20 -9.39 4.02
C GLY A 57 -6.44 -10.70 4.28
N MET A 58 -5.16 -10.62 4.69
CA MET A 58 -4.40 -11.82 5.02
C MET A 58 -4.89 -12.40 6.35
N ALA A 59 -5.47 -13.60 6.32
CA ALA A 59 -5.93 -14.29 7.52
C ALA A 59 -4.77 -14.76 8.42
N ASP A 60 -3.62 -15.06 7.82
CA ASP A 60 -2.39 -15.49 8.50
C ASP A 60 -1.23 -14.59 8.04
N PRO A 61 -1.10 -13.36 8.60
CA PRO A 61 -0.07 -12.43 8.21
C PRO A 61 1.30 -12.83 8.78
N PRO A 62 2.41 -12.38 8.16
CA PRO A 62 3.75 -12.50 8.73
C PRO A 62 3.82 -11.99 10.19
N ALA A 63 4.59 -12.66 11.04
CA ALA A 63 4.66 -12.37 12.48
C ALA A 63 5.08 -10.92 12.80
N ASP A 64 5.89 -10.30 11.94
CA ASP A 64 6.35 -8.92 12.05
C ASP A 64 5.24 -7.87 11.83
N TRP A 65 4.08 -8.26 11.28
CA TRP A 65 2.92 -7.36 11.17
C TRP A 65 2.17 -7.17 12.49
N MET A 66 2.37 -8.07 13.46
CA MET A 66 1.74 -8.00 14.78
C MET A 66 2.58 -7.23 15.79
N ASN A 67 3.82 -6.90 15.44
CA ASN A 67 4.75 -6.20 16.31
C ASN A 67 4.74 -4.71 16.00
N SER A 68 3.63 -4.04 16.34
CA SER A 68 3.63 -2.59 16.48
C SER A 68 4.22 -2.31 17.86
N GLU A 69 5.46 -1.82 17.93
CA GLU A 69 6.05 -1.37 19.19
C GLU A 69 5.09 -0.37 19.85
N SER A 70 4.77 -0.65 21.12
CA SER A 70 3.84 0.09 21.97
C SER A 70 4.42 1.42 22.46
#